data_AF-A0A381L3D2-F1
#
_entry.id   AF-A0A381L3D2-F1
#
_cell.length_a   1.000
_cell.length_b   1.000
_cell.length_c   1.000
_cell.angle_alpha   90.00
_cell.angle_beta   90.00
_cell.angle_gamma   90.00
#
_symmetry.space_group_name_H-M   'P 1'
#
loop_
_entity.id
_entity.type
_entity.pdbx_description
1 polymer ?
#
loop_
_entity_poly.entity_id
_entity_poly.type
_entity_poly.pdbx_seq_one_letter_code
_entity_poly.pdbx_strand_id
1 'polypeptide(L)'
;MDSVIGEWYLGGQIYKDFLELVDSESVGHAADDLVLERLLSGLPSIMEESRHQSFMEKVAVQTMSSTVAKTVLHYAKQGAVSQYQTFKDSSKCLLYQTNYLPKIPKLPLTEDKYLEHTFELSSLLLNTVMAGA
;
A
#
# COMPACT_ATOMS: atom_id res chain seq x y z
N MET A 1 29.76 21.78 -7.83
CA MET A 1 28.35 22.19 -7.89
C MET A 1 27.70 21.06 -8.65
N ASP A 2 27.32 20.02 -7.94
CA ASP A 2 26.88 18.76 -8.55
C ASP A 2 25.65 18.27 -7.77
N SER A 3 24.55 19.02 -7.89
CA SER A 3 23.21 18.59 -7.47
C SER A 3 22.66 17.55 -8.46
N VAL A 4 23.48 16.54 -8.75
CA VAL A 4 23.23 15.54 -9.78
C VAL A 4 22.40 14.42 -9.15
N ILE A 5 21.09 14.45 -9.42
CA ILE A 5 20.24 13.26 -9.63
C ILE A 5 20.11 12.32 -8.41
N GLY A 6 20.10 12.84 -7.18
CA GLY A 6 19.73 12.04 -6.00
C GLY A 6 18.22 11.74 -5.96
N GLU A 7 17.41 12.78 -6.17
CA GLU A 7 15.94 12.74 -6.02
C GLU A 7 15.24 11.83 -7.06
N TRP A 8 15.85 11.66 -8.24
CA TRP A 8 15.27 10.84 -9.33
C TRP A 8 15.46 9.34 -9.12
N TYR A 9 16.49 8.92 -8.37
CA TYR A 9 16.72 7.50 -8.13
C TYR A 9 15.60 6.89 -7.28
N LEU A 10 15.24 7.57 -6.19
CA LEU A 10 14.17 7.13 -5.29
C LEU A 10 12.79 7.22 -5.97
N GLY A 11 12.48 8.36 -6.60
CA GLY A 11 11.22 8.55 -7.33
C GLY A 11 11.03 7.58 -8.50
N GLY A 12 12.08 7.37 -9.29
CA GLY A 12 12.06 6.44 -10.43
C GLY A 12 11.96 4.97 -10.00
N GLN A 13 12.63 4.60 -8.91
CA GLN A 13 12.55 3.25 -8.35
C GLN A 13 11.14 2.96 -7.81
N ILE A 14 10.52 3.90 -7.11
CA ILE A 14 9.14 3.77 -6.59
C ILE A 14 8.12 3.76 -7.72
N TYR A 15 8.32 4.54 -8.78
CA TYR A 15 7.44 4.49 -9.94
C TYR A 15 7.53 3.14 -10.67
N LYS A 16 8.74 2.59 -10.82
CA LYS A 16 8.93 1.25 -11.38
C LYS A 16 8.22 0.18 -10.55
N ASP A 17 8.39 0.22 -9.24
CA ASP A 17 7.71 -0.70 -8.30
C ASP A 17 6.19 -0.59 -8.40
N PHE A 18 5.67 0.63 -8.60
CA PHE A 18 4.25 0.86 -8.78
C PHE A 18 3.73 0.29 -10.11
N LEU A 19 4.49 0.44 -11.20
CA LEU A 19 4.12 -0.18 -12.47
C LEU A 19 4.09 -1.70 -12.37
N GLU A 20 5.04 -2.30 -11.65
CA GLU A 20 5.07 -3.75 -11.40
C GLU A 20 3.86 -4.22 -10.58
N LEU A 21 3.42 -3.42 -9.61
CA LEU A 21 2.18 -3.68 -8.86
C LEU A 21 0.94 -3.64 -9.76
N VAL A 22 0.81 -2.62 -10.61
CA VAL A 22 -0.34 -2.47 -11.53
C VAL A 22 -0.34 -3.56 -12.60
N ASP A 23 0.82 -3.91 -13.14
CA ASP A 23 0.96 -5.00 -14.10
C ASP A 23 0.56 -6.34 -13.47
N SER A 24 1.04 -6.62 -12.25
CA SER A 24 0.66 -7.82 -11.49
C SER A 24 -0.84 -7.91 -11.25
N GLU A 25 -1.50 -6.80 -10.89
CA GLU A 25 -2.95 -6.73 -10.74
C GLU A 25 -3.68 -7.02 -12.08
N SER A 26 -3.18 -6.47 -13.19
CA SER A 26 -3.77 -6.67 -14.51
C SER A 26 -3.65 -8.11 -15.03
N VAL A 27 -2.54 -8.79 -14.69
CA VAL A 27 -2.28 -10.20 -15.03
C VAL A 27 -2.90 -11.15 -14.00
N GLY A 28 -3.56 -10.63 -12.95
CA GLY A 28 -4.22 -11.41 -11.90
C GLY A 28 -3.26 -12.18 -10.98
N HIS A 29 -1.99 -11.75 -10.91
CA HIS A 29 -0.97 -12.34 -10.04
C HIS A 29 -0.88 -11.59 -8.72
N ALA A 30 -0.59 -12.32 -7.64
CA ALA A 30 -0.34 -11.71 -6.34
C ALA A 30 0.93 -10.87 -6.42
N ALA A 31 0.84 -9.61 -5.97
CA ALA A 31 1.98 -8.71 -5.92
C ALA A 31 3.12 -9.27 -5.06
N ASP A 32 4.35 -8.95 -5.43
CA ASP A 32 5.54 -9.26 -4.63
C ASP A 32 5.50 -8.44 -3.33
N ASP A 33 5.68 -9.13 -2.21
CA ASP A 33 5.62 -8.56 -0.87
C ASP A 33 6.77 -7.55 -0.63
N LEU A 34 7.91 -7.75 -1.31
CA LEU A 34 9.05 -6.83 -1.26
C LEU A 34 8.77 -5.52 -2.01
N VAL A 35 8.08 -5.59 -3.14
CA VAL A 35 7.64 -4.42 -3.91
C VAL A 35 6.64 -3.62 -3.09
N LEU A 36 5.69 -4.31 -2.46
CA LEU A 36 4.68 -3.69 -1.62
C LEU A 36 5.26 -3.00 -0.38
N GLU A 37 6.23 -3.64 0.29
CA GLU A 37 6.92 -3.03 1.43
C GLU A 37 7.71 -1.78 1.04
N ARG A 38 8.38 -1.82 -0.12
CA ARG A 38 9.10 -0.67 -0.67
C ARG A 38 8.17 0.48 -1.04
N LEU A 39 6.99 0.18 -1.59
CA LEU A 39 5.98 1.21 -1.86
C LEU A 39 5.42 1.83 -0.57
N LEU A 40 5.10 1.01 0.43
CA LEU A 40 4.54 1.46 1.71
C LEU A 40 5.51 2.32 2.53
N SER A 41 6.81 2.07 2.42
CA SER A 41 7.85 2.87 3.07
C SER A 41 8.32 4.05 2.22
N GLY A 42 8.37 3.89 0.90
CA GLY A 42 8.91 4.85 -0.04
C GLY A 42 7.97 6.02 -0.37
N LEU A 43 6.65 5.78 -0.45
CA LEU A 43 5.69 6.84 -0.75
C LEU A 43 5.66 7.96 0.30
N PRO A 44 5.67 7.65 1.62
CA PRO A 44 5.86 8.68 2.65
C PRO A 44 7.19 9.41 2.53
N SER A 45 8.29 8.69 2.27
CA SER A 45 9.63 9.29 2.12
C SER A 45 9.71 10.28 0.96
N ILE A 46 9.10 9.96 -0.19
CA ILE A 46 9.02 10.89 -1.32
C ILE A 46 8.29 12.19 -0.93
N MET A 47 7.20 12.09 -0.15
CA MET A 47 6.44 13.28 0.24
C MET A 47 7.20 14.15 1.25
N GLU A 48 8.01 13.55 2.13
CA GLU A 48 8.81 14.27 3.13
C GLU A 48 10.07 14.92 2.53
N GLU A 49 10.72 14.27 1.56
CA GLU A 49 12.01 14.71 1.02
C GLU A 49 11.89 15.96 0.11
N SER A 50 10.77 16.10 -0.61
CA SER A 50 10.52 17.26 -1.46
C SER A 50 9.80 18.38 -0.70
N ARG A 51 10.57 19.25 -0.03
CA ARG A 51 10.04 20.47 0.63
C ARG A 51 9.26 21.41 -0.31
N HIS A 52 9.40 21.26 -1.64
CA HIS A 52 8.72 22.03 -2.68
C HIS A 52 8.12 21.15 -3.78
N GLN A 53 7.47 20.06 -3.39
CA GLN A 53 6.80 19.15 -4.32
C GLN A 53 5.75 19.91 -5.17
N SER A 54 5.81 19.76 -6.50
CA SER A 54 4.82 20.38 -7.38
C SER A 54 3.43 19.83 -7.10
N PHE A 55 2.37 20.61 -7.38
CA PHE A 55 0.99 20.14 -7.17
C PHE A 55 0.74 18.80 -7.89
N MET A 56 1.28 18.64 -9.09
CA MET A 56 1.15 17.42 -9.88
C MET A 56 1.86 16.23 -9.23
N GLU A 57 3.06 16.43 -8.67
CA GLU A 57 3.77 15.38 -7.93
C GLU A 57 3.01 14.95 -6.68
N LYS A 58 2.45 15.91 -5.91
CA LYS A 58 1.62 15.60 -4.73
C LYS A 58 0.42 14.75 -5.10
N VAL A 59 -0.29 15.13 -6.16
CA VAL A 59 -1.46 14.38 -6.63
C VAL A 59 -1.07 13.00 -7.14
N ALA A 60 0.07 12.87 -7.84
CA ALA A 60 0.58 11.58 -8.30
C ALA A 60 0.88 10.65 -7.12
N VAL A 61 1.62 11.12 -6.11
CA VAL A 61 1.95 10.37 -4.90
C VAL A 61 0.70 9.95 -4.13
N GLN A 62 -0.30 10.85 -4.00
CA GLN A 62 -1.58 10.54 -3.36
C GLN A 62 -2.39 9.49 -4.14
N THR A 63 -2.35 9.56 -5.47
CA THR A 63 -3.05 8.60 -6.34
C THR A 63 -2.42 7.21 -6.23
N MET A 64 -1.08 7.14 -6.31
CA MET A 64 -0.33 5.88 -6.14
C MET A 64 -0.57 5.29 -4.74
N SER A 65 -0.52 6.11 -3.70
CA SER A 65 -0.77 5.70 -2.32
C SER A 65 -2.17 5.12 -2.11
N SER A 66 -3.17 5.70 -2.76
CA SER A 66 -4.53 5.16 -2.72
C SER A 66 -4.64 3.80 -3.38
N THR A 67 -4.02 3.60 -4.54
CA THR A 67 -4.03 2.31 -5.22
C THR A 67 -3.33 1.25 -4.37
N VAL A 68 -2.16 1.57 -3.79
CA VAL A 68 -1.44 0.68 -2.87
C VAL A 68 -2.27 0.34 -1.63
N ALA A 69 -2.94 1.32 -1.02
CA ALA A 69 -3.81 1.07 0.13
C ALA A 69 -4.98 0.13 -0.22
N LYS A 70 -5.59 0.31 -1.40
CA LYS A 70 -6.67 -0.55 -1.89
C LYS A 70 -6.21 -1.98 -2.16
N THR A 71 -5.03 -2.18 -2.75
CA THR A 71 -4.51 -3.52 -3.01
C THR A 71 -4.19 -4.25 -1.69
N VAL A 72 -3.53 -3.60 -0.73
CA VAL A 72 -3.27 -4.17 0.61
C VAL A 72 -4.58 -4.58 1.29
N LEU A 73 -5.59 -3.72 1.24
CA LEU A 73 -6.90 -3.94 1.85
C LEU A 73 -7.69 -5.06 1.17
N HIS A 74 -7.59 -5.15 -0.16
CA HIS A 74 -8.16 -6.24 -0.94
C HIS A 74 -7.53 -7.58 -0.57
N TYR A 75 -6.21 -7.66 -0.46
CA TYR A 75 -5.54 -8.89 0.00
C TYR A 75 -5.90 -9.24 1.46
N ALA A 76 -6.01 -8.25 2.35
CA ALA A 76 -6.47 -8.46 3.72
C ALA A 76 -7.92 -8.98 3.79
N LYS A 77 -8.81 -8.45 2.94
CA LYS A 77 -10.23 -8.89 2.84
C LYS A 77 -10.37 -10.27 2.18
N GLN A 78 -9.59 -10.58 1.15
CA GLN A 78 -9.61 -11.90 0.52
C GLN A 78 -9.20 -13.00 1.50
N GLY A 79 -8.27 -12.72 2.41
CA GLY A 79 -7.94 -13.60 3.54
C GLY A 79 -9.09 -13.80 4.54
N ALA A 80 -10.01 -12.84 4.66
CA ALA A 80 -11.17 -12.93 5.55
C ALA A 80 -12.41 -13.58 4.90
N VAL A 81 -12.53 -13.54 3.57
CA VAL A 81 -13.71 -14.04 2.82
C VAL A 81 -13.52 -15.48 2.32
N SER A 82 -12.29 -15.98 2.20
CA SER A 82 -12.04 -17.36 1.76
C SER A 82 -12.13 -18.37 2.91
N GLN A 83 -13.36 -18.74 3.28
CA GLN A 83 -13.63 -20.03 3.92
C GLN A 83 -13.80 -21.16 2.89
N TYR A 84 -13.75 -20.88 1.57
CA TYR A 84 -14.14 -21.85 0.53
C TYR A 84 -13.26 -21.91 -0.74
N GLN A 85 -12.17 -21.13 -0.86
CA GLN A 85 -11.21 -21.34 -1.95
C GLN A 85 -9.84 -21.69 -1.37
N THR A 86 -9.39 -22.89 -1.71
CA THR A 86 -8.14 -23.57 -1.33
C THR A 86 -6.97 -22.61 -1.10
N PHE A 87 -6.74 -22.35 0.18
CA PHE A 87 -5.54 -21.84 0.81
C PHE A 87 -4.28 -22.37 0.11
N LYS A 88 -3.51 -21.46 -0.50
CA LYS A 88 -2.09 -21.68 -0.75
C LYS A 88 -1.21 -20.93 0.25
N ASP A 89 -1.69 -19.84 0.88
CA ASP A 89 -0.89 -19.05 1.84
C ASP A 89 -1.73 -18.26 2.89
N SER A 90 -2.43 -18.85 3.89
CA SER A 90 -2.95 -17.99 5.00
C SER A 90 -1.85 -17.31 5.80
N SER A 91 -0.61 -17.82 5.74
CA SER A 91 0.55 -17.09 6.30
C SER A 91 0.67 -15.70 5.66
N LYS A 92 0.39 -15.57 4.36
CA LYS A 92 0.39 -14.29 3.64
C LYS A 92 -0.76 -13.40 4.11
N CYS A 93 -1.97 -13.93 4.31
CA CYS A 93 -3.10 -13.14 4.82
C CYS A 93 -2.84 -12.56 6.22
N LEU A 94 -2.25 -13.34 7.13
CA LEU A 94 -1.85 -12.88 8.47
C LEU A 94 -0.76 -11.81 8.40
N LEU A 95 0.21 -11.93 7.49
CA LEU A 95 1.24 -10.91 7.28
C LEU A 95 0.64 -9.58 6.80
N TYR A 96 -0.36 -9.61 5.92
CA TYR A 96 -1.02 -8.41 5.45
C TYR A 96 -1.84 -7.74 6.55
N GLN A 97 -2.51 -8.55 7.37
CA GLN A 97 -3.30 -8.05 8.47
C GLN A 97 -2.46 -7.46 9.62
N THR A 98 -1.29 -8.05 9.89
CA THR A 98 -0.46 -7.64 11.04
C THR A 98 0.64 -6.64 10.69
N ASN A 99 1.21 -6.69 9.48
CA ASN A 99 2.38 -5.89 9.11
C ASN A 99 2.07 -4.75 8.13
N TYR A 100 1.16 -4.97 7.18
CA TYR A 100 0.87 -3.98 6.13
C TYR A 100 -0.33 -3.08 6.47
N LEU A 101 -1.40 -3.58 7.12
CA LEU A 101 -2.53 -2.74 7.56
C LEU A 101 -2.10 -1.55 8.44
N PRO A 102 -1.20 -1.70 9.44
CA PRO A 102 -0.78 -0.57 10.29
C PRO A 102 0.09 0.46 9.56
N LYS A 103 0.56 0.15 8.34
CA LYS A 103 1.37 1.06 7.51
C LYS A 103 0.48 1.94 6.61
N ILE A 104 -0.76 1.55 6.33
CA ILE A 104 -1.72 2.34 5.51
C ILE A 104 -1.96 3.75 6.07
N PRO A 105 -2.15 3.96 7.38
CA PRO A 105 -2.37 5.30 7.93
C PRO A 105 -1.17 6.24 7.80
N LYS A 106 0.02 5.70 7.51
CA LYS A 106 1.25 6.48 7.31
C LYS A 106 1.40 6.93 5.85
N LEU A 107 0.53 6.46 4.95
CA LEU A 107 0.59 6.84 3.55
C LEU A 107 0.08 8.27 3.34
N PRO A 108 0.66 8.99 2.37
CA PRO A 108 0.19 10.30 1.97
C PRO A 108 -1.13 10.17 1.21
N LEU A 109 -2.24 10.11 1.94
CA LEU A 109 -3.60 9.99 1.41
C LEU A 109 -4.32 11.33 1.51
N THR A 110 -5.30 11.55 0.63
CA THR A 110 -6.28 12.62 0.80
C THR A 110 -7.19 12.29 2.00
N GLU A 111 -7.64 13.30 2.72
CA GLU A 111 -8.47 13.17 3.93
C GLU A 111 -9.70 12.28 3.70
N ASP A 112 -10.39 12.46 2.57
CA ASP A 112 -11.55 11.66 2.17
C ASP A 112 -11.23 10.15 2.05
N LYS A 113 -10.10 9.81 1.43
CA LYS A 113 -9.65 8.42 1.28
C LYS A 113 -9.16 7.84 2.60
N TYR A 114 -8.54 8.66 3.43
CA TYR A 114 -8.15 8.26 4.78
C TYR A 114 -9.38 7.85 5.61
N LEU A 115 -10.49 8.60 5.50
CA LEU A 115 -11.76 8.31 6.18
C LEU A 115 -12.41 7.01 5.66
N GLU A 116 -12.44 6.80 4.34
CA GLU A 116 -12.92 5.56 3.73
C GLU A 116 -12.12 4.35 4.26
N HIS A 117 -10.78 4.45 4.23
CA HIS A 117 -9.92 3.36 4.68
C HIS A 117 -10.03 3.13 6.20
N THR A 118 -10.14 4.16 7.05
CA THR A 118 -10.24 3.97 8.51
C THR A 118 -11.51 3.24 8.91
N PHE A 119 -12.64 3.48 8.23
CA PHE A 119 -13.85 2.69 8.44
C PHE A 119 -13.61 1.21 8.14
N GLU A 120 -13.06 0.89 6.97
CA GLU A 120 -12.82 -0.50 6.57
C GLU A 120 -11.76 -1.20 7.46
N LEU A 121 -10.71 -0.47 7.85
CA LEU A 121 -9.70 -0.94 8.79
C LEU A 121 -10.29 -1.26 10.16
N SER A 122 -11.16 -0.40 10.68
CA SER A 122 -11.80 -0.60 11.98
C SER A 122 -12.66 -1.87 12.01
N SER A 123 -13.40 -2.15 10.93
CA SER A 123 -14.21 -3.37 10.80
C SER A 123 -13.33 -4.62 10.75
N LEU A 124 -12.23 -4.59 10.00
CA LEU A 124 -11.29 -5.72 9.92
C LEU A 124 -10.57 -5.98 11.24
N LEU A 125 -10.12 -4.93 11.93
CA LEU A 125 -9.48 -5.06 13.24
C LEU A 125 -10.44 -5.64 14.28
N LEU A 126 -11.69 -5.15 14.33
CA LEU A 126 -12.72 -5.70 15.20
C LEU A 126 -12.98 -7.18 14.92
N ASN A 127 -13.15 -7.57 13.65
CA ASN A 127 -13.35 -8.98 13.30
C ASN A 127 -12.15 -9.86 13.68
N THR A 128 -10.92 -9.36 13.54
CA THR A 128 -9.71 -10.10 13.91
C THR A 128 -9.63 -10.31 15.42
N VAL A 129 -9.92 -9.27 16.20
CA VAL A 129 -9.94 -9.36 17.67
C VAL A 129 -11.06 -10.30 18.13
N MET A 130 -12.24 -10.23 17.52
CA MET A 130 -13.38 -11.10 17.83
C MET A 130 -13.15 -12.56 17.40
N ALA A 131 -12.40 -12.81 16.34
CA ALA A 131 -12.05 -14.17 15.90
C ALA A 131 -10.90 -14.81 16.69
N GLY A 132 -10.17 -14.01 17.48
CA GLY A 132 -9.09 -14.46 18.37
C GLY A 132 -9.49 -14.65 19.84
N ALA A 133 -10.78 -14.49 20.17
CA ALA A 133 -11.36 -14.70 21.51
C ALA A 133 -12.21 -15.99 21.53
#